data_AF-A0A5N6VNH8-F1
#
_entry.id   AF-A0A5N6VNH8-F1
#
_cell.length_a   1.000
_cell.length_b   1.000
_cell.length_c   1.000
_cell.angle_alpha   90.00
_cell.angle_beta   90.00
_cell.angle_gamma   90.00
#
_symmetry.space_group_name_H-M   'P 1'
#
loop_
_entity.id
_entity.type
_entity.pdbx_description
1 polymer ?
#
loop_
_entity_poly.entity_id
_entity_poly.type
_entity_poly.pdbx_seq_one_letter_code
_entity_poly.pdbx_strand_id
1 'polypeptide(L)'
;MTNIERRLTDQLKDYMLGVECWSEGLRQILELVAERASIKIIVDIWNVDTMIWDLFEGKHMFYGNDPDGKGYSTRAHFAEVIGFLGTPPLDMLQRRKRSNEFFTDDGQWKQDIEIPNQSLESSERFLEGRNKEIFLAFIRGMLQWKPEDRKTARELLEDPWLNDRLE
;
A
#
# COMPACT_ATOMS: atom_id res chain seq x y z
N MET A 1 -19.14 27.73 3.85
CA MET A 1 -17.94 26.88 3.90
C MET A 1 -16.87 27.56 4.73
N THR A 2 -16.49 26.95 5.85
CA THR A 2 -15.42 27.43 6.74
C THR A 2 -14.04 27.18 6.13
N ASN A 3 -13.01 27.89 6.61
CA ASN A 3 -11.63 27.73 6.10
C ASN A 3 -11.06 26.31 6.32
N ILE A 4 -11.63 25.54 7.27
CA ILE A 4 -11.27 24.14 7.53
C ILE A 4 -11.87 23.22 6.46
N GLU A 5 -13.15 23.41 6.12
CA GLU A 5 -13.80 22.66 5.03
C GLU A 5 -13.10 22.87 3.70
N ARG A 6 -12.62 24.09 3.42
CA ARG A 6 -11.86 24.38 2.20
C ARG A 6 -10.52 23.65 2.18
N ARG A 7 -9.78 23.66 3.30
CA ARG A 7 -8.49 22.96 3.44
C ARG A 7 -8.62 21.45 3.29
N LEU A 8 -9.66 20.85 3.88
CA LEU A 8 -9.95 19.42 3.71
C LEU A 8 -10.40 19.09 2.28
N THR A 9 -11.21 19.96 1.65
CA THR A 9 -11.65 19.77 0.26
C THR A 9 -10.49 19.87 -0.74
N ASP A 10 -9.56 20.80 -0.50
CA ASP A 10 -8.39 20.98 -1.37
C ASP A 10 -7.38 19.84 -1.18
N GLN A 11 -7.15 19.38 0.06
CA GLN A 11 -6.35 18.16 0.32
C GLN A 11 -6.99 16.92 -0.31
N LEU A 12 -8.31 16.77 -0.24
CA LEU A 12 -9.03 15.66 -0.86
C LEU A 12 -9.00 15.72 -2.39
N LYS A 13 -8.97 16.90 -3.01
CA LYS A 13 -8.88 17.04 -4.48
C LYS A 13 -7.52 16.67 -5.03
N ASP A 14 -6.43 17.12 -4.39
CA ASP A 14 -5.07 16.70 -4.75
C ASP A 14 -4.89 15.20 -4.48
N TYR A 15 -5.50 14.70 -3.39
CA TYR A 15 -5.57 13.27 -3.09
C TYR A 15 -6.27 12.49 -4.21
N MET A 16 -7.45 12.92 -4.66
CA MET A 16 -8.18 12.22 -5.73
C MET A 16 -7.52 12.29 -7.11
N LEU A 17 -6.76 13.34 -7.42
CA LEU A 17 -5.94 13.41 -8.64
C LEU A 17 -4.73 12.47 -8.58
N GLY A 18 -4.14 12.28 -7.39
CA GLY A 18 -3.14 11.23 -7.15
C GLY A 18 -3.74 9.83 -7.27
N VAL A 19 -4.93 9.60 -6.70
CA VAL A 19 -5.63 8.30 -6.67
C VAL A 19 -5.78 7.67 -8.06
N GLU A 20 -5.87 8.41 -9.16
CA GLU A 20 -5.92 7.83 -10.52
C GLU A 20 -4.57 7.24 -10.97
N CYS A 21 -3.45 7.94 -10.75
CA CYS A 21 -2.11 7.42 -11.08
C CYS A 21 -1.72 6.26 -10.13
N TRP A 22 -2.16 6.36 -8.89
CA TRP A 22 -1.96 5.39 -7.83
C TRP A 22 -2.79 4.11 -8.00
N SER A 23 -4.07 4.24 -8.32
CA SER A 23 -4.92 3.08 -8.62
C SER A 23 -4.43 2.36 -9.86
N GLU A 24 -3.88 3.05 -10.86
CA GLU A 24 -3.26 2.41 -12.01
C GLU A 24 -1.92 1.73 -11.66
N GLY A 25 -1.13 2.32 -10.76
CA GLY A 25 0.10 1.71 -10.23
C GLY A 25 -0.16 0.43 -9.43
N LEU A 26 -1.07 0.49 -8.46
CA LEU A 26 -1.52 -0.66 -7.70
C LEU A 26 -2.23 -1.68 -8.59
N ARG A 27 -3.04 -1.24 -9.55
CA ARG A 27 -3.65 -2.13 -10.55
C ARG A 27 -2.60 -2.83 -11.39
N GLN A 28 -1.54 -2.15 -11.82
CA GLN A 28 -0.43 -2.80 -12.53
C GLN A 28 0.23 -3.85 -11.64
N ILE A 29 0.56 -3.53 -10.39
CA ILE A 29 1.12 -4.48 -9.43
C ILE A 29 0.18 -5.68 -9.21
N LEU A 30 -1.11 -5.42 -9.01
CA LEU A 30 -2.11 -6.45 -8.80
C LEU A 30 -2.41 -7.24 -10.08
N GLU A 31 -2.23 -6.68 -11.27
CA GLU A 31 -2.24 -7.44 -12.52
C GLU A 31 -0.99 -8.32 -12.66
N LEU A 32 0.14 -7.94 -12.03
CA LEU A 32 1.32 -8.79 -11.94
C LEU A 32 1.12 -9.97 -10.98
N VAL A 33 0.30 -9.83 -9.92
CA VAL A 33 0.25 -10.83 -8.82
C VAL A 33 -1.13 -11.43 -8.49
N ALA A 34 -2.24 -10.86 -8.96
CA ALA A 34 -3.63 -11.23 -8.58
C ALA A 34 -4.54 -11.55 -9.80
N GLU A 35 -5.68 -12.21 -9.57
CA GLU A 35 -6.64 -12.61 -10.63
C GLU A 35 -7.67 -11.50 -10.89
N ARG A 36 -8.12 -11.34 -12.14
CA ARG A 36 -9.02 -10.25 -12.58
C ARG A 36 -10.29 -10.06 -11.72
N ALA A 37 -10.91 -11.14 -11.26
CA ALA A 37 -12.12 -11.06 -10.41
C ALA A 37 -11.80 -10.57 -8.99
N SER A 38 -10.63 -10.93 -8.47
CA SER A 38 -10.15 -10.50 -7.17
C SER A 38 -9.65 -9.05 -7.21
N ILE A 39 -9.09 -8.57 -8.34
CA ILE A 39 -8.49 -7.22 -8.47
C ILE A 39 -9.43 -6.12 -7.99
N LYS A 40 -10.73 -6.16 -8.32
CA LYS A 40 -11.64 -5.06 -7.96
C LYS A 40 -11.79 -4.89 -6.44
N ILE A 41 -11.97 -6.00 -5.71
CA ILE A 41 -12.19 -5.95 -4.25
C ILE A 41 -10.88 -5.77 -3.47
N ILE A 42 -9.77 -6.25 -4.06
CA ILE A 42 -8.40 -6.09 -3.57
C ILE A 42 -7.95 -4.63 -3.63
N VAL A 43 -8.25 -3.96 -4.74
CA VAL A 43 -7.88 -2.55 -4.96
C VAL A 43 -8.56 -1.67 -3.92
N ASP A 44 -9.83 -1.93 -3.60
CA ASP A 44 -10.60 -1.07 -2.70
C ASP A 44 -10.01 -1.01 -1.28
N ILE A 45 -9.56 -2.14 -0.70
CA ILE A 45 -9.02 -2.18 0.67
C ILE A 45 -7.58 -1.62 0.74
N TRP A 46 -6.72 -1.94 -0.23
CA TRP A 46 -5.38 -1.37 -0.29
C TRP A 46 -5.40 0.13 -0.52
N ASN A 47 -6.31 0.61 -1.37
CA ASN A 47 -6.51 2.04 -1.56
C ASN A 47 -6.83 2.68 -0.21
N VAL A 48 -7.86 2.19 0.49
CA VAL A 48 -8.25 2.71 1.82
C VAL A 48 -7.07 2.74 2.80
N ASP A 49 -6.27 1.68 2.87
CA ASP A 49 -5.09 1.61 3.74
C ASP A 49 -4.08 2.72 3.44
N THR A 50 -3.71 2.88 2.17
CA THR A 50 -2.82 3.97 1.75
C THR A 50 -3.44 5.35 2.01
N MET A 51 -4.77 5.51 1.92
CA MET A 51 -5.43 6.76 2.31
C MET A 51 -5.31 7.05 3.79
N ILE A 52 -5.56 6.04 4.61
CA ILE A 52 -5.50 6.17 6.07
C ILE A 52 -4.08 6.56 6.48
N TRP A 53 -3.08 5.86 5.94
CA TRP A 53 -1.68 6.18 6.17
C TRP A 53 -1.33 7.60 5.74
N ASP A 54 -1.66 7.98 4.50
CA ASP A 54 -1.29 9.28 3.95
C ASP A 54 -1.90 10.47 4.72
N LEU A 55 -3.17 10.32 5.12
CA LEU A 55 -3.88 11.30 5.92
C LEU A 55 -3.30 11.41 7.32
N PHE A 56 -2.91 10.29 7.92
CA PHE A 56 -2.41 10.23 9.28
C PHE A 56 -0.96 10.72 9.37
N GLU A 57 -0.09 10.25 8.47
CA GLU A 57 1.34 10.56 8.46
C GLU A 57 1.66 11.90 7.76
N GLY A 58 0.71 12.45 6.98
CA GLY A 58 0.91 13.67 6.20
C GLY A 58 1.94 13.53 5.07
N LYS A 59 2.22 12.30 4.64
CA LYS A 59 3.13 11.94 3.54
C LYS A 59 2.63 10.66 2.86
N HIS A 60 3.01 10.44 1.62
CA HIS A 60 2.59 9.24 0.91
C HIS A 60 3.30 7.98 1.42
N MET A 61 2.58 6.85 1.49
CA MET A 61 3.16 5.54 1.82
C MET A 61 4.15 5.07 0.74
N PHE A 62 3.74 5.20 -0.52
CA PHE A 62 4.54 4.92 -1.72
C PHE A 62 4.71 6.23 -2.51
N TYR A 63 5.73 6.37 -3.34
CA TYR A 63 5.86 7.51 -4.25
C TYR A 63 6.06 7.03 -5.68
N GLY A 64 6.66 5.85 -5.85
CA GLY A 64 7.00 5.28 -7.14
C GLY A 64 8.02 6.10 -7.92
N ASN A 65 8.75 7.00 -7.26
CA ASN A 65 9.70 7.87 -7.92
C ASN A 65 10.96 7.09 -8.31
N ASP A 66 11.17 6.99 -9.61
CA ASP A 66 12.31 6.30 -10.17
C ASP A 66 13.60 7.11 -9.96
N PRO A 67 14.68 6.49 -9.44
CA PRO A 67 16.00 7.14 -9.31
C PRO A 67 16.58 7.66 -10.63
N ASP A 68 16.07 7.19 -11.78
CA ASP A 68 16.46 7.72 -13.09
C ASP A 68 15.99 9.15 -13.36
N GLY A 69 15.18 9.72 -12.46
CA GLY A 69 14.72 11.11 -12.49
C GLY A 69 13.56 11.38 -13.45
N LYS A 70 12.99 10.35 -14.10
CA LYS A 70 11.86 10.51 -15.03
C LYS A 70 10.49 10.54 -14.34
N GLY A 71 10.47 10.43 -13.02
CA GLY A 71 9.26 10.44 -12.21
C GLY A 71 8.75 9.03 -11.95
N TYR A 72 7.44 8.85 -11.98
CA TYR A 72 6.80 7.59 -11.59
C TYR A 72 7.21 6.41 -12.48
N SER A 73 7.57 5.28 -11.88
CA SER A 73 7.70 4.01 -12.59
C SER A 73 7.19 2.82 -11.77
N THR A 74 6.65 1.81 -12.46
CA THR A 74 6.13 0.60 -11.84
C THR A 74 7.21 -0.17 -11.07
N ARG A 75 8.46 -0.20 -11.57
CA ARG A 75 9.57 -0.86 -10.86
C ARG A 75 9.93 -0.18 -9.54
N ALA A 76 9.87 1.16 -9.50
CA ALA A 76 10.17 1.92 -8.29
C ALA A 76 9.06 1.81 -7.26
N HIS A 77 7.81 1.94 -7.69
CA HIS A 77 6.66 1.74 -6.81
C HIS A 77 6.68 0.33 -6.22
N PHE A 78 6.94 -0.68 -7.05
CA PHE A 78 6.94 -2.06 -6.59
C PHE A 78 8.12 -2.37 -5.66
N ALA A 79 9.28 -1.73 -5.85
CA ALA A 79 10.39 -1.81 -4.89
C ALA A 79 9.99 -1.24 -3.51
N GLU A 80 9.27 -0.12 -3.45
CA GLU A 80 8.78 0.44 -2.19
C GLU A 80 7.77 -0.49 -1.51
N VAL A 81 6.86 -1.10 -2.29
CA VAL A 81 5.90 -2.10 -1.79
C VAL A 81 6.63 -3.31 -1.21
N ILE A 82 7.65 -3.82 -1.90
CA ILE A 82 8.51 -4.91 -1.38
C ILE A 82 9.26 -4.46 -0.12
N GLY A 83 9.67 -3.21 -0.02
CA GLY A 83 10.29 -2.65 1.18
C GLY A 83 9.39 -2.82 2.42
N PHE A 84 8.09 -2.51 2.29
CA PHE A 84 7.14 -2.64 3.41
C PHE A 84 6.64 -4.06 3.67
N LEU A 85 6.39 -4.84 2.62
CA LEU A 85 5.72 -6.14 2.70
C LEU A 85 6.67 -7.35 2.61
N GLY A 86 7.93 -7.12 2.28
CA GLY A 86 8.83 -8.17 1.80
C GLY A 86 8.44 -8.66 0.39
N THR A 87 9.19 -9.63 -0.12
CA THR A 87 8.96 -10.20 -1.45
C THR A 87 7.60 -10.93 -1.52
N PRO A 88 6.88 -10.85 -2.66
CA PRO A 88 5.64 -11.62 -2.83
C PRO A 88 5.88 -13.12 -2.68
N PRO A 89 4.91 -13.88 -2.15
CA PRO A 89 4.99 -15.34 -2.10
C PRO A 89 5.22 -15.97 -3.48
N LEU A 90 6.10 -16.97 -3.55
CA LEU A 90 6.51 -17.59 -4.82
C LEU A 90 5.33 -18.20 -5.58
N ASP A 91 4.35 -18.75 -4.87
CA ASP A 91 3.15 -19.32 -5.49
C ASP A 91 2.28 -18.28 -6.20
N MET A 92 2.38 -16.99 -5.82
CA MET A 92 1.75 -15.90 -6.56
C MET A 92 2.53 -15.55 -7.82
N LEU A 93 3.87 -15.50 -7.72
CA LEU A 93 4.75 -15.18 -8.83
C LEU A 93 4.64 -16.23 -9.96
N GLN A 94 4.59 -17.51 -9.61
CA GLN A 94 4.53 -18.62 -10.59
C GLN A 94 3.21 -18.66 -11.38
N ARG A 95 2.12 -18.11 -10.85
CA ARG A 95 0.81 -18.13 -11.50
C ARG A 95 0.64 -17.09 -12.61
N ARG A 96 1.63 -16.22 -12.86
CA ARG A 96 1.42 -14.98 -13.62
C ARG A 96 2.42 -14.81 -14.77
N LYS A 97 1.92 -14.33 -15.90
CA LYS A 97 2.70 -14.22 -17.15
C LYS A 97 3.73 -13.09 -17.16
N ARG A 98 3.54 -12.08 -16.30
CA ARG A 98 4.38 -10.87 -16.25
C ARG A 98 5.29 -10.81 -15.02
N SER A 99 5.19 -11.76 -14.10
CA SER A 99 6.06 -11.80 -12.92
C SER A 99 7.53 -11.93 -13.31
N ASN A 100 7.82 -12.64 -14.40
CA ASN A 100 9.16 -12.80 -14.98
C ASN A 100 9.81 -11.50 -15.48
N GLU A 101 9.02 -10.43 -15.71
CA GLU A 101 9.54 -9.09 -16.00
C GLU A 101 10.28 -8.53 -14.78
N PHE A 102 9.82 -8.85 -13.56
CA PHE A 102 10.29 -8.25 -12.30
C PHE A 102 11.05 -9.22 -11.39
N PHE A 103 10.78 -10.51 -11.48
CA PHE A 103 11.37 -11.55 -10.64
C PHE A 103 11.95 -12.71 -11.43
N THR A 104 12.95 -13.38 -10.86
CA THR A 104 13.48 -14.65 -11.37
C THR A 104 12.52 -15.79 -11.07
N ASP A 105 12.75 -16.95 -11.68
CA ASP A 105 11.90 -18.14 -11.48
C ASP A 105 11.94 -18.65 -10.03
N ASP A 106 13.00 -18.35 -9.27
CA ASP A 106 13.16 -18.60 -7.83
C ASP A 106 12.65 -17.44 -6.95
N GLY A 107 12.01 -16.42 -7.53
CA GLY A 107 11.32 -15.35 -6.81
C GLY A 107 12.20 -14.18 -6.37
N GLN A 108 13.43 -14.08 -6.87
CA GLN A 108 14.35 -12.99 -6.54
C GLN A 108 14.05 -11.75 -7.40
N TRP A 109 14.21 -10.58 -6.79
CA TRP A 109 14.04 -9.29 -7.49
C TRP A 109 15.09 -9.12 -8.60
N LYS A 110 14.65 -8.77 -9.82
CA LYS A 110 15.51 -8.61 -11.01
C LYS A 110 15.79 -7.18 -11.42
N GLN A 111 15.04 -6.22 -10.90
CA GLN A 111 15.17 -4.84 -11.38
C GLN A 111 16.43 -4.20 -10.83
N ASP A 112 17.08 -3.37 -11.64
CA ASP A 112 18.24 -2.57 -11.26
C ASP A 112 17.79 -1.31 -10.49
N ILE A 113 17.18 -1.55 -9.33
CA ILE A 113 16.77 -0.54 -8.35
C ILE A 113 16.84 -1.15 -6.96
N GLU A 114 17.39 -0.39 -6.03
CA GLU A 114 17.47 -0.79 -4.63
C GLU A 114 16.08 -0.83 -4.00
N ILE A 115 15.80 -1.88 -3.25
CA ILE A 115 14.60 -1.97 -2.42
C ILE A 115 14.86 -1.11 -1.18
N PRO A 116 14.03 -0.08 -0.91
CA PRO A 116 14.21 0.75 0.27
C PRO A 116 14.16 -0.08 1.55
N ASN A 117 15.14 0.11 2.44
CA ASN A 117 15.12 -0.49 3.77
C ASN A 117 14.18 0.31 4.69
N GLN A 118 12.88 0.02 4.60
CA GLN A 118 11.82 0.71 5.33
C GLN A 118 10.87 -0.29 5.97
N SER A 119 10.31 0.05 7.12
CA SER A 119 9.22 -0.69 7.73
C SER A 119 8.09 0.25 8.15
N LEU A 120 6.91 -0.31 8.43
CA LEU A 120 5.82 0.47 9.02
C LEU A 120 6.26 1.08 10.36
N GLU A 121 7.02 0.33 11.18
CA GLU A 121 7.54 0.80 12.47
C GLU A 121 8.46 2.01 12.33
N SER A 122 9.42 1.97 11.39
CA SER A 122 10.36 3.07 11.21
C SER A 122 9.69 4.28 10.54
N SER A 123 8.61 4.03 9.81
CA SER A 123 7.93 5.05 9.00
C SER A 123 6.86 5.81 9.78
N GLU A 124 6.24 5.21 10.79
CA GLU A 124 5.25 5.83 11.68
C GLU A 124 5.91 6.78 12.70
N ARG A 125 5.50 8.05 12.69
CA ARG A 125 6.17 9.15 13.40
C ARG A 125 5.37 9.74 14.56
N PHE A 126 4.06 9.54 14.61
CA PHE A 126 3.18 10.27 15.52
C PHE A 126 2.76 9.43 16.73
N LEU A 127 2.65 8.12 16.57
CA LEU A 127 2.23 7.20 17.61
C LEU A 127 3.42 6.56 18.32
N GLU A 128 3.22 6.24 19.60
CA GLU A 128 4.16 5.47 20.42
C GLU A 128 3.42 4.42 21.25
N GLY A 129 4.17 3.43 21.75
CA GLY A 129 3.66 2.37 22.62
C GLY A 129 2.45 1.62 22.03
N ARG A 130 1.44 1.36 22.87
CA ARG A 130 0.26 0.56 22.54
C ARG A 130 -0.54 1.12 21.36
N ASN A 131 -0.65 2.44 21.24
CA ASN A 131 -1.42 3.06 20.16
C ASN A 131 -0.74 2.83 18.80
N LYS A 132 0.59 2.89 18.76
CA LYS A 132 1.37 2.54 17.56
C LYS A 132 1.18 1.09 17.20
N GLU A 133 1.29 0.18 18.16
CA GLU A 133 1.12 -1.25 17.92
C GLU A 133 -0.25 -1.59 17.32
N ILE A 134 -1.31 -0.98 17.84
CA ILE A 134 -2.69 -1.23 17.40
C ILE A 134 -2.94 -0.61 16.01
N PHE A 135 -2.44 0.60 15.75
CA PHE A 135 -2.51 1.20 14.42
C PHE A 135 -1.76 0.35 13.38
N LEU A 136 -0.53 -0.06 13.68
CA LEU A 136 0.26 -0.88 12.75
C LEU A 136 -0.37 -2.25 12.51
N ALA A 137 -1.03 -2.84 13.51
CA ALA A 137 -1.79 -4.08 13.36
C ALA A 137 -3.03 -3.89 12.46
N PHE A 138 -3.69 -2.73 12.54
CA PHE A 138 -4.79 -2.36 11.66
C PHE A 138 -4.32 -2.23 10.20
N ILE A 139 -3.27 -1.44 9.94
CA ILE A 139 -2.65 -1.26 8.61
C ILE A 139 -2.22 -2.59 8.01
N ARG A 140 -1.51 -3.42 8.78
CA ARG A 140 -1.12 -4.78 8.35
C ARG A 140 -2.29 -5.68 7.99
N GLY A 141 -3.43 -5.50 8.63
CA GLY A 141 -4.64 -6.27 8.29
C GLY A 141 -5.12 -6.00 6.87
N MET A 142 -4.85 -4.81 6.33
CA MET A 142 -5.21 -4.43 4.96
C MET A 142 -4.07 -4.67 3.98
N LEU A 143 -2.84 -4.30 4.38
CA LEU A 143 -1.63 -4.41 3.59
C LEU A 143 -1.10 -5.85 3.59
N GLN A 144 -1.72 -6.71 2.77
CA GLN A 144 -1.27 -8.08 2.51
C GLN A 144 -1.16 -8.39 1.01
N TRP A 145 -0.15 -9.18 0.64
CA TRP A 145 0.02 -9.66 -0.73
C TRP A 145 -1.20 -10.45 -1.20
N LYS A 146 -1.57 -11.48 -0.43
CA LYS A 146 -2.68 -12.36 -0.74
C LYS A 146 -4.01 -11.72 -0.34
N PRO A 147 -5.00 -11.72 -1.23
CA PRO A 147 -6.34 -11.22 -0.92
C PRO A 147 -6.99 -11.94 0.26
N GLU A 148 -6.78 -13.26 0.34
CA GLU A 148 -7.32 -14.13 1.38
C GLU A 148 -6.74 -13.87 2.77
N ASP A 149 -5.55 -13.26 2.86
CA ASP A 149 -4.91 -12.92 4.13
C ASP A 149 -5.37 -11.54 4.64
N ARG A 150 -6.13 -10.79 3.83
CA ARG A 150 -6.62 -9.45 4.20
C ARG A 150 -7.86 -9.54 5.07
N LYS A 151 -7.92 -8.65 6.06
CA LYS A 151 -9.17 -8.34 6.76
C LYS A 151 -10.18 -7.76 5.77
N THR A 152 -11.39 -8.25 5.83
CA THR A 152 -12.54 -7.71 5.12
C THR A 152 -12.94 -6.34 5.67
N ALA A 153 -13.69 -5.55 4.89
CA ALA A 153 -14.24 -4.27 5.36
C ALA A 153 -15.04 -4.42 6.67
N ARG A 154 -15.75 -5.54 6.86
CA ARG A 154 -16.49 -5.83 8.08
C ARG A 154 -15.55 -6.01 9.28
N GLU A 155 -14.50 -6.82 9.13
CA GLU A 155 -13.52 -7.06 10.21
C GLU A 155 -12.75 -5.79 10.55
N LEU A 156 -12.44 -4.95 9.54
CA LEU A 156 -11.82 -3.65 9.76
C LEU A 156 -12.73 -2.71 10.55
N LEU A 157 -14.02 -2.66 10.24
CA LEU A 157 -15.00 -1.87 11.00
C LEU A 157 -15.12 -2.32 12.46
N GLU A 158 -14.80 -3.56 12.79
CA GLU A 158 -14.81 -4.12 14.14
C GLU A 158 -13.42 -4.03 14.83
N ASP A 159 -12.41 -3.47 14.15
CA ASP A 159 -11.04 -3.41 14.65
C ASP A 159 -10.91 -2.49 15.88
N PRO A 160 -10.07 -2.86 16.88
CA PRO A 160 -9.84 -2.02 18.06
C PRO A 160 -9.36 -0.60 17.75
N TRP A 161 -8.62 -0.39 16.65
CA TRP A 161 -8.13 0.92 16.27
C TRP A 161 -9.27 1.90 15.92
N LEU A 162 -10.33 1.42 15.25
CA LEU A 162 -11.49 2.25 14.88
C LEU A 162 -12.52 2.40 16.00
N ASN A 163 -12.64 1.39 16.86
CA ASN A 163 -13.71 1.33 17.86
C ASN A 163 -13.29 1.83 19.25
N ASP A 164 -12.13 2.46 19.35
CA ASP A 164 -11.64 3.10 20.58
C ASP A 164 -11.68 2.15 21.80
N ARG A 165 -11.54 0.83 21.58
CA ARG A 165 -11.40 -0.16 22.67
C ARG A 165 -9.97 -0.19 23.21
N LEU A 166 -9.37 0.99 23.30
CA LEU A 166 -8.06 1.23 23.86
C LEU A 166 -8.25 1.45 25.36
N GLU A 167 -8.22 0.34 26.11
CA GLU A 167 -8.11 0.39 27.58
C GLU A 167 -6.76 0.96 28.04
#